data_AF-A0A5D0MWJ1-F1
#
_entry.id   AF-A0A5D0MWJ1-F1
#
_cell.length_a   1.000
_cell.length_b   1.000
_cell.length_c   1.000
_cell.angle_alpha   90.00
_cell.angle_beta   90.00
_cell.angle_gamma   90.00
#
_symmetry.space_group_name_H-M   'P 1'
#
loop_
_entity.id
_entity.type
_entity.pdbx_description
1 polymer ?
#
loop_
_entity_poly.entity_id
_entity_poly.type
_entity_poly.pdbx_seq_one_letter_code
_entity_poly.pdbx_strand_id
1 'polypeptide(L)'
;MTIGRTFKRVFMAGTLILGGLALTPASPASAAGCELHIGTTYKSGSQIVGYGSQANCGSSGVSYLRIQKQTCIGCWSTLKTVSLTGSGFDKYIYYNCSGTGTQTYRTTHSGDTIGGGFKFKESNHIRVSC
;
A
#
# COMPACT_ATOMS: atom_id res chain seq x y z
N MET A 1 43.30 -54.52 3.68
CA MET A 1 42.03 -55.20 3.34
C MET A 1 41.03 -54.12 2.97
N THR A 2 40.91 -53.76 1.70
CA THR A 2 39.92 -52.77 1.23
C THR A 2 39.45 -53.22 -0.15
N ILE A 3 38.19 -53.67 -0.21
CA ILE A 3 37.54 -54.27 -1.36
C ILE A 3 36.98 -53.16 -2.26
N GLY A 4 37.47 -53.08 -3.49
CA GLY A 4 36.85 -52.31 -4.56
C GLY A 4 35.65 -53.05 -5.15
N ARG A 5 34.54 -52.35 -5.36
CA ARG A 5 33.40 -52.84 -6.15
C ARG A 5 32.94 -51.77 -7.12
N THR A 6 33.34 -51.97 -8.37
CA THR A 6 32.95 -51.22 -9.55
C THR A 6 31.46 -51.46 -9.85
N PHE A 7 30.64 -50.44 -9.70
CA PHE A 7 29.23 -50.48 -10.11
C PHE A 7 29.11 -50.10 -11.59
N LYS A 8 28.95 -51.11 -12.46
CA LYS A 8 28.43 -50.92 -13.82
C LYS A 8 26.97 -50.45 -13.72
N ARG A 9 26.67 -49.23 -14.18
CA ARG A 9 25.29 -48.78 -14.39
C ARG A 9 24.95 -48.95 -15.87
N VAL A 10 23.97 -49.81 -16.10
CA VAL A 10 23.40 -50.18 -17.38
C VAL A 10 22.66 -48.98 -17.97
N PHE A 11 22.98 -48.64 -19.22
CA PHE A 11 22.24 -47.71 -20.05
C PHE A 11 20.91 -48.38 -20.45
N MET A 12 19.78 -47.93 -19.91
CA MET A 12 18.47 -48.18 -20.51
C MET A 12 18.02 -46.92 -21.23
N ALA A 13 18.10 -46.96 -22.56
CA ALA A 13 17.43 -46.05 -23.45
C ALA A 13 15.93 -46.38 -23.42
N GLY A 14 15.19 -45.68 -22.55
CA GLY A 14 13.74 -45.72 -22.51
C GLY A 14 13.17 -44.61 -23.38
N THR A 15 12.61 -44.97 -24.53
CA THR A 15 11.84 -44.08 -25.41
C THR A 15 10.56 -43.68 -24.68
N LEU A 16 10.45 -42.42 -24.25
CA LEU A 16 9.22 -41.86 -23.68
C LEU A 16 8.56 -40.95 -24.72
N ILE A 17 7.40 -41.39 -25.20
CA ILE A 17 6.47 -40.57 -25.96
C ILE A 17 5.92 -39.51 -25.00
N LEU A 18 6.26 -38.24 -25.20
CA LEU A 18 5.64 -37.10 -24.49
C LEU A 18 5.01 -36.19 -25.52
N GLY A 19 3.67 -36.28 -25.62
CA GLY A 19 2.86 -35.34 -26.37
C GLY A 19 3.17 -33.92 -25.92
N GLY A 20 3.34 -33.03 -26.90
CA GLY A 20 3.69 -31.64 -26.67
C GLY A 20 2.62 -30.90 -25.86
N LEU A 21 2.82 -30.81 -24.54
CA LEU A 21 2.29 -29.68 -23.79
C LEU A 21 3.10 -28.46 -24.22
N ALA A 22 2.53 -27.66 -25.12
CA ALA A 22 2.97 -26.31 -25.35
C ALA A 22 2.90 -25.57 -24.00
N LEU A 23 4.05 -25.44 -23.34
CA LEU A 23 4.25 -24.55 -22.21
C LEU A 23 4.12 -23.13 -22.74
N THR A 24 2.89 -22.63 -22.86
CA THR A 24 2.68 -21.19 -23.00
C THR A 24 3.30 -20.56 -21.76
N PRO A 25 4.31 -19.69 -21.88
CA PRO A 25 4.84 -18.97 -20.73
C PRO A 25 3.64 -18.26 -20.09
N ALA A 26 3.36 -18.57 -18.83
CA ALA A 26 2.37 -17.84 -18.07
C ALA A 26 2.80 -16.38 -18.14
N SER A 27 2.00 -15.55 -18.82
CA SER A 27 2.24 -14.11 -18.83
C SER A 27 2.34 -13.67 -17.38
N PRO A 28 3.30 -12.78 -17.01
CA PRO A 28 3.38 -12.29 -15.66
C PRO A 28 1.99 -11.74 -15.32
N ALA A 29 1.30 -12.41 -14.39
CA ALA A 29 0.07 -11.88 -13.85
C ALA A 29 0.45 -10.50 -13.33
N SER A 30 -0.02 -9.44 -13.98
CA SER A 30 0.17 -8.09 -13.47
C SER A 30 -0.38 -8.12 -12.05
N ALA A 31 0.52 -8.13 -11.07
CA ALA A 31 0.15 -7.92 -9.69
C ALA A 31 -0.62 -6.60 -9.72
N ALA A 32 -1.94 -6.66 -9.52
CA ALA A 32 -2.79 -5.49 -9.59
C ALA A 32 -2.14 -4.45 -8.67
N GLY A 33 -1.60 -3.39 -9.27
CA GLY A 33 -0.76 -2.45 -8.55
C GLY A 33 -1.63 -1.81 -7.48
N CYS A 34 -1.22 -1.87 -6.23
CA CYS A 34 -1.97 -1.24 -5.16
C CYS A 34 -2.13 0.26 -5.41
N GLU A 35 -3.37 0.72 -5.28
CA GLU A 35 -3.77 2.10 -5.50
C GLU A 35 -4.21 2.71 -4.18
N LEU A 36 -3.63 3.85 -3.84
CA LEU A 36 -4.11 4.68 -2.75
C LEU A 36 -5.14 5.67 -3.29
N HIS A 37 -6.24 5.87 -2.59
CA HIS A 37 -7.22 6.91 -2.85
C HIS A 37 -7.28 7.85 -1.65
N ILE A 38 -7.48 9.14 -1.91
CA ILE A 38 -7.62 10.15 -0.87
C ILE A 38 -8.81 11.03 -1.19
N GLY A 39 -9.61 11.28 -0.15
CA GLY A 39 -10.75 12.17 -0.18
C GLY A 39 -10.38 13.63 0.08
N THR A 40 -11.39 14.49 0.02
CA THR A 40 -11.28 15.90 0.38
C THR A 40 -11.18 16.04 1.90
N THR A 41 -10.26 16.88 2.38
CA THR A 41 -10.23 17.30 3.79
C THR A 41 -11.22 18.42 4.01
N TYR A 42 -12.02 18.34 5.07
CA TYR A 42 -13.01 19.35 5.43
C TYR A 42 -13.15 19.50 6.96
N LYS A 43 -13.77 20.59 7.39
CA LYS A 43 -14.11 20.84 8.80
C LYS A 43 -15.59 20.48 9.03
N SER A 44 -15.86 19.77 10.11
CA SER A 44 -17.22 19.47 10.59
C SER A 44 -17.29 19.73 12.08
N GLY A 45 -18.07 20.74 12.50
CA GLY A 45 -18.08 21.20 13.89
C GLY A 45 -16.67 21.55 14.38
N SER A 46 -16.24 20.93 15.47
CA SER A 46 -14.87 21.06 16.03
C SER A 46 -13.89 20.02 15.49
N GLN A 47 -14.20 19.33 14.39
CA GLN A 47 -13.35 18.28 13.84
C GLN A 47 -12.80 18.64 12.47
N ILE A 48 -11.53 18.31 12.25
CA ILE A 48 -10.96 18.16 10.91
C ILE A 48 -11.16 16.71 10.50
N VAL A 49 -11.78 16.50 9.34
CA VAL A 49 -12.12 15.18 8.81
C VAL A 49 -11.33 14.96 7.53
N GLY A 50 -10.68 13.80 7.45
CA GLY A 50 -10.08 13.27 6.25
C GLY A 50 -10.56 11.85 6.00
N TYR A 51 -10.42 11.36 4.79
CA TYR A 51 -10.70 9.97 4.47
C TYR A 51 -9.89 9.50 3.27
N GLY A 52 -9.77 8.19 3.14
CA GLY A 52 -9.13 7.55 2.00
C GLY A 52 -9.28 6.04 2.05
N SER A 53 -8.94 5.40 0.95
CA SER A 53 -9.12 3.96 0.74
C SER A 53 -7.96 3.37 -0.04
N GLN A 54 -7.90 2.05 -0.03
CA GLN A 54 -6.89 1.26 -0.70
C GLN A 54 -7.58 0.26 -1.63
N ALA A 55 -7.15 0.21 -2.89
CA ALA A 55 -7.62 -0.76 -3.86
C ALA A 55 -6.45 -1.62 -4.33
N ASN A 56 -6.71 -2.90 -4.58
CA ASN A 56 -5.71 -3.84 -5.14
C ASN A 56 -4.44 -4.02 -4.28
N CYS A 57 -4.50 -3.82 -2.96
CA CYS A 57 -3.31 -3.80 -2.11
C CYS A 57 -2.91 -5.15 -1.49
N GLY A 58 -3.76 -6.17 -1.65
CA GLY A 58 -3.61 -7.47 -0.97
C GLY A 58 -3.59 -7.34 0.56
N SER A 59 -3.66 -8.45 1.29
CA SER A 59 -3.79 -8.42 2.76
C SER A 59 -2.58 -7.84 3.50
N SER A 60 -1.41 -7.81 2.85
CA SER A 60 -0.13 -7.37 3.46
C SER A 60 0.28 -5.93 3.12
N GLY A 61 -0.50 -5.20 2.30
CA GLY A 61 -0.20 -3.80 1.99
C GLY A 61 -0.50 -2.92 3.18
N VAL A 62 0.47 -2.09 3.61
CA VAL A 62 0.30 -1.20 4.77
C VAL A 62 0.49 0.24 4.32
N SER A 63 -0.53 1.06 4.54
CA SER A 63 -0.44 2.50 4.35
C SER A 63 -1.00 3.26 5.54
N TYR A 64 -0.89 4.58 5.48
CA TYR A 64 -1.21 5.47 6.57
C TYR A 64 -1.94 6.69 6.05
N LEU A 65 -3.12 6.94 6.61
CA LEU A 65 -3.80 8.22 6.51
C LEU A 65 -3.35 9.12 7.65
N ARG A 66 -3.04 10.39 7.33
CA ARG A 66 -2.55 11.37 8.29
C ARG A 66 -3.25 12.71 8.12
N ILE A 67 -3.77 13.26 9.20
CA ILE A 67 -4.17 14.68 9.25
C ILE A 67 -2.94 15.48 9.66
N GLN A 68 -2.65 16.53 8.89
CA GLN A 68 -1.50 17.40 9.11
C GLN A 68 -1.94 18.86 9.26
N LYS A 69 -1.19 19.60 10.07
CA LYS A 69 -1.30 21.06 10.23
C LYS A 69 -0.04 21.73 9.71
N GLN A 70 -0.21 22.82 8.98
CA GLN A 70 0.90 23.64 8.53
C GLN A 70 1.56 24.38 9.72
N THR A 71 2.87 24.30 9.85
CA THR A 71 3.63 24.98 10.93
C THR A 71 4.55 26.09 10.41
N CYS A 72 4.96 26.00 9.15
CA CYS A 72 5.60 27.06 8.38
C CYS A 72 5.29 26.87 6.89
N ILE A 73 5.72 27.79 6.04
CA ILE A 73 5.58 27.65 4.59
C ILE A 73 6.31 26.37 4.14
N GLY A 74 5.56 25.41 3.61
CA GLY A 74 6.08 24.08 3.23
C GLY A 74 6.23 23.06 4.37
N CYS A 75 6.09 23.47 5.64
CA CYS A 75 6.27 22.58 6.79
C CYS A 75 4.94 22.04 7.31
N TRP A 76 4.88 20.73 7.52
CA TRP A 76 3.68 20.05 7.97
C TRP A 76 3.96 19.18 9.18
N SER A 77 3.15 19.35 10.22
CA SER A 77 3.18 18.52 11.42
C SER A 77 2.00 17.56 11.42
N THR A 78 2.27 16.27 11.63
CA THR A 78 1.24 15.24 11.71
C THR A 78 0.54 15.29 13.07
N LEU A 79 -0.78 15.43 13.05
CA LEU A 79 -1.62 15.52 14.24
C LEU A 79 -2.30 14.19 14.59
N LYS A 80 -2.69 13.44 13.56
CA LYS A 80 -3.34 12.14 13.71
C LYS A 80 -2.87 11.22 12.59
N THR A 81 -2.66 9.95 12.93
CA THR A 81 -2.33 8.88 11.99
C THR A 81 -3.27 7.71 12.23
N VAL A 82 -3.69 7.06 11.16
CA VAL A 82 -4.32 5.74 11.20
C VAL A 82 -3.69 4.85 10.13
N SER A 83 -3.44 3.59 10.45
CA SER A 83 -2.97 2.60 9.48
C SER A 83 -4.15 2.00 8.73
N LEU A 84 -3.93 1.70 7.45
CA LEU A 84 -4.83 0.95 6.60
C LEU A 84 -4.09 -0.31 6.16
N THR A 85 -4.75 -1.44 6.34
CA THR A 85 -4.26 -2.75 5.94
C THR A 85 -5.29 -3.41 5.04
N GLY A 86 -4.81 -4.01 3.95
CA GLY A 86 -5.70 -4.64 2.98
C GLY A 86 -6.40 -3.66 2.04
N SER A 87 -7.05 -4.21 1.02
CA SER A 87 -8.00 -3.44 0.21
C SER A 87 -9.29 -3.21 1.00
N GLY A 88 -9.92 -2.05 0.84
CA GLY A 88 -11.18 -1.78 1.54
C GLY A 88 -11.80 -0.42 1.25
N PHE A 89 -12.98 -0.23 1.83
CA PHE A 89 -13.76 1.01 1.77
C PHE A 89 -13.06 2.17 2.45
N ASP A 90 -13.59 3.38 2.23
CA ASP A 90 -13.10 4.60 2.82
C ASP A 90 -12.98 4.50 4.34
N LYS A 91 -11.77 4.77 4.83
CA LYS A 91 -11.47 4.93 6.25
C LYS A 91 -11.42 6.41 6.55
N TYR A 92 -12.24 6.82 7.51
CA TYR A 92 -12.26 8.19 8.00
C TYR A 92 -11.26 8.36 9.15
N ILE A 93 -10.60 9.52 9.15
CA ILE A 93 -9.72 9.96 10.21
C ILE A 93 -10.23 11.31 10.72
N TYR A 94 -10.24 11.46 12.04
CA TYR A 94 -10.78 12.63 12.72
C TYR A 94 -9.72 13.22 13.64
N TYR A 95 -9.60 14.54 13.61
CA TYR A 95 -8.79 15.29 14.55
C TYR A 95 -9.65 16.35 15.22
N ASN A 96 -9.68 16.36 16.56
CA ASN A 96 -10.36 17.40 17.31
C ASN A 96 -9.54 18.69 17.23
N CYS A 97 -10.13 19.67 16.56
CA CYS A 97 -9.59 20.98 16.30
C CYS A 97 -10.07 21.89 17.44
N SER A 98 -9.26 21.95 18.49
CA SER A 98 -9.46 22.82 19.66
C SER A 98 -8.33 23.83 19.72
N GLY A 99 -8.65 25.13 19.81
CA GLY A 99 -7.64 26.17 19.94
C GLY A 99 -8.22 27.56 19.75
N THR A 100 -7.34 28.52 19.51
CA THR A 100 -7.72 29.83 19.00
C THR A 100 -6.83 30.15 17.81
N GLY A 101 -7.41 30.34 16.64
CA GLY A 101 -6.75 30.90 15.48
C GLY A 101 -7.03 30.16 14.18
N THR A 102 -6.63 30.79 13.08
CA THR A 102 -6.77 30.21 11.74
C THR A 102 -5.54 29.38 11.39
N GLN A 103 -5.76 28.12 11.05
CA GLN A 103 -4.71 27.16 10.71
C GLN A 103 -5.01 26.52 9.36
N THR A 104 -3.97 26.06 8.67
CA THR A 104 -4.10 25.30 7.43
C THR A 104 -3.95 23.82 7.71
N TYR A 105 -4.90 23.01 7.24
CA TYR A 105 -4.92 21.56 7.39
C TYR A 105 -4.97 20.85 6.05
N ARG A 106 -4.47 19.61 6.02
CA ARG A 106 -4.62 18.66 4.90
C ARG A 106 -4.63 17.23 5.42
N THR A 107 -5.03 16.30 4.57
CA THR A 107 -4.86 14.87 4.78
C THR A 107 -3.86 14.33 3.78
N THR A 108 -3.00 13.42 4.20
CA THR A 108 -2.10 12.65 3.32
C THR A 108 -2.35 11.17 3.47
N HIS A 109 -2.12 10.42 2.39
CA HIS A 109 -2.23 8.98 2.34
C HIS A 109 -0.93 8.43 1.75
N SER A 110 -0.17 7.67 2.53
CA SER A 110 1.10 7.13 2.05
C SER A 110 1.46 5.79 2.63
N GLY A 111 2.22 5.00 1.88
CA GLY A 111 2.69 3.69 2.36
C GLY A 111 3.38 2.87 1.28
N ASP A 112 3.92 1.74 1.73
CA ASP A 112 4.51 0.73 0.88
C ASP A 112 3.43 -0.27 0.48
N THR A 113 3.43 -0.60 -0.79
CA THR A 113 2.34 -1.35 -1.39
C THR A 113 2.85 -2.66 -1.97
N ILE A 114 2.08 -3.76 -1.86
CA ILE A 114 2.54 -5.06 -2.34
C ILE A 114 2.78 -4.97 -3.86
N GLY A 115 3.97 -5.38 -4.30
CA GLY A 115 4.34 -5.37 -5.72
C GLY A 115 4.58 -3.97 -6.30
N GLY A 116 4.61 -2.92 -5.48
CA GLY A 116 4.83 -1.54 -5.90
C GLY A 116 5.82 -0.78 -5.04
N GLY A 117 6.28 0.37 -5.55
CA GLY A 117 7.06 1.33 -4.75
C GLY A 117 6.18 2.13 -3.79
N PHE A 118 6.83 2.93 -2.94
CA PHE A 118 6.17 3.88 -2.06
C PHE A 118 5.18 4.76 -2.83
N LYS A 119 3.96 4.89 -2.29
CA LYS A 119 2.92 5.74 -2.84
C LYS A 119 2.63 6.87 -1.88
N PHE A 120 2.34 8.04 -2.44
CA PHE A 120 1.93 9.22 -1.69
C PHE A 120 0.81 9.93 -2.44
N LYS A 121 -0.26 10.26 -1.71
CA LYS A 121 -1.33 11.15 -2.17
C LYS A 121 -1.65 12.18 -1.11
N GLU A 122 -2.15 13.31 -1.56
CA GLU A 122 -2.47 14.46 -0.73
C GLU A 122 -3.84 15.03 -1.13
N SER A 123 -4.61 15.47 -0.15
CA SER A 123 -5.89 16.12 -0.36
C SER A 123 -5.73 17.61 -0.68
N ASN A 124 -6.84 18.30 -0.89
CA ASN A 124 -6.88 19.76 -0.80
C ASN A 124 -6.37 20.28 0.56
N HIS A 125 -5.95 21.54 0.59
CA HIS A 125 -5.66 22.28 1.82
C HIS A 125 -6.89 23.08 2.23
N ILE A 126 -7.21 23.10 3.52
CA ILE A 126 -8.28 23.93 4.08
C ILE A 126 -7.69 24.90 5.08
N ARG A 127 -8.12 26.16 5.03
CA ARG A 127 -7.76 27.20 6.00
C ARG A 127 -8.99 27.49 6.84
N VAL A 128 -8.96 27.08 8.10
CA VAL A 128 -10.13 27.14 8.99
C VAL A 128 -9.72 27.57 10.39
N SER A 129 -10.66 28.19 11.10
CA SER A 129 -10.47 28.54 12.50
C SER A 129 -10.92 27.41 13.41
N CYS A 130 -10.04 27.10 14.35
CA CYS A 130 -10.31 26.33 15.55
C CYS A 130 -10.15 27.33 16.71
#